data_AF-A0AAU2WJX7-F1
#
_entry.id   AF-A0AAU2WJX7-F1
#
_cell.length_a   1.000
_cell.length_b   1.000
_cell.length_c   1.000
_cell.angle_alpha   90.00
_cell.angle_beta   90.00
_cell.angle_gamma   90.00
#
_symmetry.space_group_name_H-M   'P 1'
#
loop_
_entity.id
_entity.type
_entity.pdbx_description
1 polymer ?
#
loop_
_entity_poly.entity_id
_entity_poly.type
_entity_poly.pdbx_seq_one_letter_code
_entity_poly.pdbx_strand_id
1 'polypeptide(L)'
;MPSGNRDLASSPAQKKKAAEAIEKHLEPDTRRDGTQTRESTGAAAREFEGWLTGPALKTARKTWNEQLTTLMNRLGSEKTALRATNTIFQNTDTGVDLGIRKSSTLDSF
;
A
#
# COMPACT_ATOMS: atom_id res chain seq x y z
N MET A 1 14.01 34.36 15.25
CA MET A 1 14.22 33.58 14.01
C MET A 1 13.26 32.40 14.04
N PRO A 2 12.45 32.14 13.00
CA PRO A 2 11.47 31.07 13.06
C PRO A 2 12.16 29.71 12.82
N SER A 3 12.11 28.87 13.85
CA SER A 3 12.68 27.53 13.90
C SER A 3 11.81 26.54 13.12
N GLY A 4 12.27 26.18 11.92
CA GLY A 4 12.55 24.78 11.57
C GLY A 4 11.40 23.76 11.57
N ASN A 5 10.16 24.14 11.26
CA ASN A 5 9.17 23.15 10.82
C ASN A 5 9.51 22.76 9.37
N ARG A 6 10.50 21.87 9.20
CA ARG A 6 10.76 21.25 7.88
C ARG A 6 9.55 20.40 7.56
N ASP A 7 8.68 20.96 6.73
CA ASP A 7 7.51 20.32 6.17
C ASP A 7 7.96 19.03 5.46
N LEU A 8 7.76 17.88 6.11
CA LEU A 8 7.94 16.59 5.45
C LEU A 8 6.98 16.57 4.26
N ALA A 9 7.40 16.10 3.10
CA ALA A 9 6.54 16.03 1.91
C ALA A 9 5.21 15.26 2.12
N SER A 10 5.05 14.55 3.25
CA SER A 10 3.79 14.01 3.76
C SER A 10 3.82 13.88 5.29
N SER A 11 2.68 14.09 5.95
CA SER A 11 2.52 13.95 7.41
C SER A 11 2.26 12.51 7.87
N PRO A 12 2.52 12.16 9.15
CA PRO A 12 2.14 10.86 9.72
C PRO A 12 0.66 10.51 9.49
N ALA A 13 -0.25 11.49 9.67
CA ALA A 13 -1.69 11.31 9.43
C ALA A 13 -2.01 10.95 7.96
N GLN A 14 -1.34 11.58 6.99
CA GLN A 14 -1.50 11.26 5.58
C GLN A 14 -1.00 9.84 5.25
N LYS A 15 0.14 9.42 5.83
CA LYS A 15 0.67 8.06 5.66
C LYS A 15 -0.27 7.00 6.24
N LYS A 16 -0.84 7.24 7.42
CA LYS A 16 -1.88 6.38 8.01
C LYS A 16 -3.10 6.27 7.11
N LYS A 17 -3.62 7.40 6.63
CA LYS A 17 -4.77 7.42 5.72
C LYS A 17 -4.50 6.66 4.42
N ALA A 18 -3.30 6.79 3.86
CA ALA A 18 -2.89 6.04 2.67
C ALA A 18 -2.84 4.52 2.93
N ALA A 19 -2.28 4.09 4.07
CA ALA A 19 -2.26 2.68 4.44
C ALA A 19 -3.69 2.12 4.64
N GLU A 20 -4.58 2.90 5.25
CA GLU A 20 -6.00 2.53 5.39
C GLU A 20 -6.72 2.44 4.05
N ALA A 21 -6.45 3.35 3.11
CA ALA A 21 -7.03 3.29 1.78
C ALA A 21 -6.58 2.04 1.01
N ILE A 22 -5.31 1.65 1.14
CA ILE A 22 -4.80 0.40 0.56
C ILE A 22 -5.55 -0.81 1.15
N GLU A 23 -5.69 -0.88 2.47
CA GLU A 23 -6.33 -2.00 3.17
C GLU A 23 -7.83 -2.12 2.91
N LYS A 24 -8.55 -0.99 2.95
CA LYS A 24 -10.02 -0.96 2.91
C LYS A 24 -10.59 -0.96 1.51
N HIS A 25 -9.84 -0.47 0.52
CA HIS A 25 -10.33 -0.28 -0.84
C HIS A 25 -9.44 -0.99 -1.87
N LEU A 26 -8.16 -0.61 -1.96
CA LEU A 26 -7.34 -1.09 -3.07
C LEU A 26 -7.09 -2.60 -3.04
N GLU A 27 -6.69 -3.18 -1.91
CA GLU A 27 -6.51 -4.63 -1.78
C GLU A 27 -7.80 -5.43 -2.04
N PRO A 28 -8.95 -5.12 -1.40
CA PRO A 28 -10.19 -5.87 -1.62
C PRO A 28 -10.75 -5.69 -3.03
N ASP A 29 -10.77 -4.46 -3.56
CA ASP A 29 -11.32 -4.18 -4.90
C ASP A 29 -10.43 -4.81 -5.98
N THR A 30 -9.10 -4.67 -5.88
CA THR A 30 -8.16 -5.29 -6.82
C THR A 30 -8.30 -6.82 -6.83
N ARG A 31 -8.48 -7.42 -5.64
CA ARG A 31 -8.69 -8.88 -5.54
C ARG A 31 -10.02 -9.30 -6.16
N ARG A 32 -11.11 -8.57 -5.88
CA ARG A 32 -12.45 -8.87 -6.42
C ARG A 32 -12.44 -8.79 -7.94
N ASP A 33 -12.04 -7.64 -8.48
CA ASP A 33 -12.11 -7.34 -9.91
C ASP A 33 -11.10 -8.21 -10.69
N GLY A 34 -9.95 -8.50 -10.08
CA GLY A 34 -8.96 -9.46 -10.57
C GLY A 34 -9.49 -10.89 -10.66
N THR A 35 -10.28 -11.32 -9.66
CA THR A 35 -10.90 -12.66 -9.62
C THR A 35 -12.01 -12.79 -10.65
N GLN A 36 -12.86 -11.77 -10.78
CA GLN A 36 -13.94 -11.74 -11.78
C GLN A 36 -13.37 -11.84 -13.21
N THR A 37 -12.31 -11.09 -13.50
CA THR A 37 -11.62 -11.16 -14.81
C THR A 37 -11.06 -12.54 -15.10
N ARG A 38 -10.53 -13.24 -14.08
CA ARG A 38 -10.00 -14.61 -14.21
C ARG A 38 -11.10 -15.63 -14.52
N GLU A 39 -12.29 -15.46 -13.96
CA GLU A 39 -13.43 -16.36 -14.16
C GLU A 39 -14.02 -16.19 -15.57
N SER A 40 -14.26 -14.95 -16.00
CA SER A 40 -14.79 -14.67 -17.34
C SER A 40 -13.85 -15.13 -18.47
N THR A 41 -12.54 -14.86 -18.33
CA THR A 41 -11.54 -15.34 -19.31
C THR A 41 -11.36 -16.86 -19.27
N GLY A 42 -11.56 -17.49 -18.10
CA GLY A 42 -11.56 -18.95 -17.97
C GLY A 42 -12.74 -19.60 -18.69
N ALA A 43 -13.93 -19.00 -18.63
CA ALA A 43 -15.11 -19.45 -19.36
C ALA A 43 -14.90 -19.33 -20.88
N ALA A 44 -14.49 -18.15 -21.34
CA ALA A 44 -14.20 -17.92 -22.77
C ALA A 44 -13.12 -18.87 -23.32
N ALA A 45 -12.04 -19.12 -22.55
CA ALA A 45 -10.99 -20.04 -22.97
C ALA A 45 -11.46 -21.49 -23.16
N ARG A 46 -12.51 -21.91 -22.45
CA ARG A 46 -13.15 -23.23 -22.62
C ARG A 46 -14.06 -23.25 -23.83
N GLU A 47 -14.87 -22.21 -24.03
CA GLU A 47 -15.74 -22.08 -25.21
C GLU A 47 -14.95 -22.11 -26.52
N PHE A 48 -13.74 -21.53 -26.53
CA PHE A 48 -12.87 -21.49 -27.69
C PHE A 48 -11.77 -22.56 -27.72
N GLU A 49 -11.88 -23.65 -26.95
CA GLU A 49 -10.79 -24.65 -26.81
C GLU A 49 -10.40 -25.33 -28.12
N GLY A 50 -11.35 -25.52 -29.05
CA GLY A 50 -11.09 -26.07 -30.39
C GLY A 50 -10.50 -25.07 -31.39
N TRP A 51 -10.33 -23.80 -31.00
CA TRP A 51 -9.85 -22.72 -31.84
C TRP A 51 -8.49 -22.25 -31.33
N LEU A 52 -7.66 -21.66 -32.21
CA LEU A 52 -6.36 -21.10 -31.82
C LEU A 52 -6.49 -20.04 -30.69
N THR A 53 -7.66 -19.39 -30.59
CA THR A 53 -8.00 -18.41 -29.57
C THR A 53 -8.09 -18.99 -28.15
N GLY A 54 -8.50 -20.25 -27.98
CA GLY A 54 -8.59 -20.90 -26.66
C GLY A 54 -7.24 -20.97 -25.95
N PRO A 55 -6.19 -21.57 -26.54
CA PRO A 55 -4.83 -21.56 -25.99
C PRO A 55 -4.28 -20.15 -25.76
N ALA A 56 -4.53 -19.19 -26.66
CA ALA A 56 -4.10 -17.80 -26.49
C ALA A 56 -4.76 -17.15 -25.25
N LEU A 57 -6.07 -17.36 -25.04
CA LEU A 57 -6.78 -16.90 -23.84
C LEU A 57 -6.27 -17.55 -22.56
N LYS A 58 -5.91 -18.85 -22.60
CA LYS A 58 -5.30 -19.54 -21.45
C LYS A 58 -3.97 -18.88 -21.04
N THR A 59 -3.14 -18.54 -22.02
CA THR A 59 -1.86 -17.83 -21.78
C THR A 59 -2.08 -16.43 -21.23
N ALA A 60 -2.96 -15.63 -21.85
CA ALA A 60 -3.29 -14.29 -21.38
C ALA A 60 -3.79 -14.30 -19.93
N ARG A 61 -4.67 -15.25 -19.59
CA ARG A 61 -5.16 -15.45 -18.21
C ARG A 61 -4.05 -15.81 -17.23
N LYS A 62 -3.07 -16.63 -17.64
CA LYS A 62 -1.91 -16.97 -16.79
C LYS A 62 -1.12 -15.70 -16.46
N THR A 63 -0.78 -14.92 -17.48
CA THR A 63 -0.05 -13.65 -17.31
C THR A 63 -0.82 -12.65 -16.45
N TRP A 64 -2.13 -12.52 -16.65
CA TRP A 64 -3.00 -11.70 -15.79
C TRP A 64 -2.90 -12.10 -14.31
N ASN A 65 -2.95 -13.40 -14.01
CA ASN A 65 -2.87 -13.88 -12.63
C ASN A 65 -1.50 -13.58 -12.00
N GLU A 66 -0.42 -13.70 -12.76
CA GLU A 66 0.94 -13.36 -12.31
C GLU A 66 1.07 -11.86 -12.02
N GLN A 67 0.51 -11.01 -12.89
CA GLN A 67 0.49 -9.56 -12.70
C GLN A 67 -0.37 -9.16 -11.49
N LEU A 68 -1.55 -9.75 -11.34
CA LEU A 68 -2.43 -9.53 -10.19
C LEU A 68 -1.75 -9.91 -8.88
N THR A 69 -1.06 -11.05 -8.84
CA THR A 69 -0.30 -11.50 -7.67
C THR A 69 0.82 -10.51 -7.33
N THR A 70 1.57 -10.06 -8.34
CA THR A 70 2.65 -9.08 -8.17
C THR A 70 2.11 -7.76 -7.62
N LEU A 71 0.99 -7.27 -8.15
CA LEU A 71 0.34 -6.06 -7.67
C LEU A 71 -0.13 -6.19 -6.21
N MET A 72 -0.76 -7.31 -5.85
CA MET A 72 -1.21 -7.55 -4.47
C MET A 72 -0.05 -7.61 -3.48
N ASN A 73 1.08 -8.22 -3.86
CA ASN A 73 2.29 -8.24 -3.05
C ASN A 73 2.86 -6.83 -2.84
N ARG A 74 2.87 -6.01 -3.91
CA ARG A 74 3.29 -4.61 -3.83
C ARG A 74 2.39 -3.79 -2.90
N LEU A 75 1.06 -3.90 -3.04
CA LEU A 75 0.11 -3.21 -2.17
C LEU A 75 0.32 -3.56 -0.69
N GLY A 76 0.49 -4.86 -0.38
CA GLY A 76 0.76 -5.30 1.00
C GLY A 76 2.10 -4.76 1.55
N SER A 77 3.12 -4.70 0.71
CA SER A 77 4.44 -4.15 1.07
C SER A 77 4.37 -2.64 1.32
N GLU A 78 3.69 -1.89 0.45
CA GLU A 78 3.51 -0.44 0.59
C GLU A 78 2.68 -0.08 1.82
N LYS A 79 1.60 -0.82 2.10
CA LYS A 79 0.82 -0.67 3.34
C LYS A 79 1.70 -0.85 4.57
N THR A 80 2.54 -1.88 4.58
CA THR A 80 3.46 -2.17 5.71
C THR A 80 4.50 -1.06 5.87
N ALA A 81 5.10 -0.60 4.77
CA ALA A 81 6.08 0.49 4.78
C ALA A 81 5.46 1.82 5.27
N LEU A 82 4.24 2.14 4.84
CA LEU A 82 3.53 3.34 5.29
C LEU A 82 3.23 3.31 6.79
N ARG A 83 2.80 2.16 7.32
CA ARG A 83 2.58 1.97 8.77
C ARG A 83 3.88 2.09 9.55
N ALA A 84 4.95 1.41 9.12
CA ALA A 84 6.25 1.49 9.78
C ALA A 84 6.80 2.92 9.80
N THR A 85 6.70 3.62 8.67
CA THR A 85 7.14 5.02 8.57
C THR A 85 6.36 5.95 9.50
N ASN A 86 5.04 5.75 9.62
CA ASN A 86 4.22 6.50 10.57
C ASN A 86 4.70 6.29 12.02
N THR A 87 4.98 5.05 12.41
CA THR A 87 5.49 4.72 13.76
C THR A 87 6.85 5.35 14.02
N ILE A 88 7.77 5.32 13.04
CA ILE A 88 9.10 5.93 13.18
C ILE A 88 8.98 7.43 13.44
N PHE A 89 8.18 8.15 12.64
CA PHE A 89 8.01 9.60 12.84
C PHE A 89 7.40 9.94 14.20
N GLN A 90 6.37 9.22 14.65
CA GLN A 90 5.76 9.44 15.97
C GLN A 90 6.76 9.22 17.12
N ASN A 91 7.59 8.18 17.03
CA ASN A 91 8.62 7.90 18.03
C ASN A 91 9.72 8.97 18.04
N THR A 92 10.16 9.41 16.85
CA THR A 92 11.15 10.50 16.73
C THR A 92 10.60 11.80 17.33
N ASP A 93 9.37 12.19 17.00
CA ASP A 93 8.76 13.41 17.53
C ASP A 93 8.64 13.37 19.07
N THR A 94 8.23 12.23 19.63
CA THR A 94 8.14 12.02 21.09
C THR A 94 9.52 12.09 21.75
N GLY A 95 10.54 11.45 21.15
CA GLY A 95 11.90 11.47 21.68
C GLY A 95 12.53 12.87 21.66
N VAL A 96 12.27 13.64 20.61
CA VAL A 96 12.70 15.04 20.51
C VAL A 96 12.00 15.91 21.55
N ASP A 97 10.68 15.80 21.73
CA ASP A 97 9.94 16.54 22.78
C ASP A 97 10.49 16.24 24.18
N LEU A 98 10.68 14.96 24.51
CA LEU A 98 11.26 14.55 25.80
C LEU A 98 12.70 15.09 25.99
N GLY A 99 13.52 15.07 24.94
CA GLY A 99 14.87 15.62 24.97
C GLY A 99 14.90 17.14 25.18
N ILE A 100 14.00 17.87 24.49
CA ILE A 100 13.84 19.32 24.67
C ILE A 100 13.38 19.64 26.09
N ARG A 101 12.37 18.94 26.61
CA ARG A 101 11.89 19.14 27.99
C ARG A 101 12.99 18.90 29.02
N LYS A 102 13.78 17.82 28.86
CA LYS A 102 14.91 17.52 29.75
C LYS A 102 16.01 18.58 29.69
N SER A 103 16.25 19.17 28.51
CA SER A 103 17.23 20.24 28.32
C SER A 103 16.71 21.61 28.77
N SER A 104 15.40 21.76 28.99
CA SER A 104 14.79 23.03 29.38
C SER A 104 15.03 23.28 30.88
N THR A 105 16.05 24.06 31.19
CA THR A 105 16.39 24.57 32.54
C THR A 105 15.47 25.69 33.03
N LEU A 106 14.36 25.96 32.33
CA LEU A 106 13.39 27.00 32.69
C LEU A 106 12.39 26.56 33.77
N ASP A 107 12.38 25.27 34.13
CA ASP A 107 11.57 24.71 35.23
C ASP A 107 12.38 24.61 36.54
N SER A 108 13.65 25.07 36.52
CA SER A 108 14.56 25.08 37.68
C SER A 108 14.74 26.48 38.30
N PHE A 109 13.79 27.40 38.09
CA PHE A 109 13.71 28.71 38.75
C PHE A 109 12.35 28.89 39.42
#